data_AF-A0A318LT90-F1
#
_entry.id   AF-A0A318LT90-F1
#
_cell.length_a   1.000
_cell.length_b   1.000
_cell.length_c   1.000
_cell.angle_alpha   90.00
_cell.angle_beta   90.00
_cell.angle_gamma   90.00
#
_symmetry.space_group_name_H-M   'P 1'
#
loop_
_entity.id
_entity.type
_entity.pdbx_description
1 polymer ?
#
loop_
_entity_poly.entity_id
_entity_poly.type
_entity_poly.pdbx_seq_one_letter_code
_entity_poly.pdbx_strand_id
1 'polypeptide(L)'
;MGRHSRVEEPATERPDARITTGTHRAVGKAARRKVAAWPIACLVLAGLVVAGWFGWNWADGMVQSRAEAQASDCQEGDAVLHVVVAPAAAEPVTKSAMRWNEDRTVVHGHCVTVDVHAAKSDRVLDALLGRGSSASLGDGTPAAWLPESASWAEKLAAGRPGVVGSQGESVATGKQGDFPYVALAGDGVDATQQRAAQSFRAYLLAPEQRAYFDEAGLSRP
;
A
#
# COMPACT_ATOMS: atom_id res chain seq x y z
N MET A 1 -58.45 -72.29 64.28
CA MET A 1 -59.36 -71.12 64.18
C MET A 1 -60.18 -71.08 65.47
N GLY A 2 -60.17 -70.09 66.35
CA GLY A 2 -59.34 -68.94 66.66
C GLY A 2 -59.72 -68.59 68.11
N ARG A 3 -58.76 -68.39 69.01
CA ARG A 3 -59.01 -68.20 70.44
C ARG A 3 -58.04 -67.17 71.01
N HIS A 4 -58.63 -66.14 71.61
CA HIS A 4 -58.08 -65.26 72.67
C HIS A 4 -56.88 -64.37 72.25
N SER A 5 -56.76 -63.09 72.59
CA SER A 5 -57.30 -62.32 73.72
C SER A 5 -57.41 -60.83 73.36
N ARG A 6 -58.38 -60.17 74.02
CA ARG A 6 -58.56 -58.72 74.19
C ARG A 6 -57.31 -58.03 74.77
N VAL A 7 -57.10 -56.77 74.35
CA VAL A 7 -56.66 -55.70 75.26
C VAL A 7 -57.74 -54.62 75.20
N GLU A 8 -58.25 -54.29 76.38
CA GLU A 8 -59.29 -53.29 76.65
C GLU A 8 -58.55 -52.05 77.19
N GLU A 9 -58.59 -50.93 76.47
CA GLU A 9 -58.20 -49.61 77.00
C GLU A 9 -59.48 -48.77 77.16
N PRO A 10 -59.79 -48.22 78.34
CA PRO A 10 -60.97 -47.39 78.52
C PRO A 10 -60.74 -45.98 77.97
N ALA A 11 -61.72 -45.52 77.21
CA ALA A 11 -61.87 -44.15 76.73
C ALA A 11 -62.25 -43.19 77.88
N THR A 12 -61.72 -41.97 77.81
CA THR A 12 -62.37 -40.77 78.38
C THR A 12 -62.58 -39.72 77.29
N GLU A 13 -63.86 -39.55 77.01
CA GLU A 13 -64.56 -38.55 76.20
C GLU A 13 -64.70 -37.25 77.04
N ARG A 14 -64.63 -35.99 76.55
CA ARG A 14 -65.61 -35.21 75.76
C ARG A 14 -65.11 -33.74 75.57
N PRO A 15 -65.85 -32.81 74.92
CA PRO A 15 -65.35 -31.86 73.93
C PRO A 15 -65.42 -30.42 74.49
N ASP A 16 -65.12 -29.41 73.68
CA ASP A 16 -65.93 -28.18 73.58
C ASP A 16 -65.33 -27.27 72.50
N ALA A 17 -66.12 -26.99 71.45
CA ALA A 17 -66.74 -25.69 71.19
C ALA A 17 -65.75 -24.68 70.56
N ARG A 18 -65.74 -24.60 69.23
CA ARG A 18 -66.52 -23.65 68.39
C ARG A 18 -65.85 -22.27 68.23
N ILE A 19 -65.62 -21.97 66.94
CA ILE A 19 -65.80 -20.68 66.25
C ILE A 19 -64.82 -19.56 66.64
N THR A 20 -63.99 -19.14 65.68
CA THR A 20 -63.95 -17.72 65.28
C THR A 20 -63.30 -17.53 63.91
N THR A 21 -63.71 -16.43 63.30
CA THR A 21 -63.77 -16.03 61.89
C THR A 21 -62.44 -15.66 61.23
N GLY A 22 -62.49 -15.59 59.90
CA GLY A 22 -61.35 -15.34 59.04
C GLY A 22 -60.62 -14.02 59.27
N THR A 23 -59.37 -14.02 58.84
CA THR A 23 -58.65 -12.78 58.51
C THR A 23 -57.79 -13.05 57.29
N HIS A 24 -58.37 -12.80 56.11
CA HIS A 24 -57.57 -12.53 54.92
C HIS A 24 -56.82 -11.22 55.18
N ARG A 25 -55.61 -11.29 55.74
CA ARG A 25 -54.74 -10.13 55.80
C ARG A 25 -53.94 -10.04 54.51
N ALA A 26 -54.59 -9.57 53.47
CA ALA A 26 -53.89 -8.85 52.41
C ALA A 26 -53.52 -7.47 52.95
N VAL A 27 -52.33 -7.32 53.55
CA VAL A 27 -51.50 -6.10 53.41
C VAL A 27 -50.03 -6.44 53.78
N GLY A 28 -49.41 -7.35 53.04
CA GLY A 28 -47.96 -7.37 52.96
C GLY A 28 -47.55 -6.23 52.04
N LYS A 29 -46.94 -5.18 52.61
CA LYS A 29 -46.38 -4.00 51.93
C LYS A 29 -45.99 -4.35 50.49
N ALA A 30 -46.50 -3.60 49.51
CA ALA A 30 -45.93 -3.62 48.16
C ALA A 30 -44.43 -3.39 48.31
N ALA A 31 -43.66 -4.47 48.31
CA ALA A 31 -42.22 -4.38 48.24
C ALA A 31 -42.01 -3.71 46.90
N ARG A 32 -41.66 -2.42 46.91
CA ARG A 32 -41.16 -1.74 45.72
C ARG A 32 -40.05 -2.65 45.23
N ARG A 33 -40.32 -3.41 44.16
CA ARG A 33 -39.37 -4.34 43.56
C ARG A 33 -38.28 -3.41 43.05
N LYS A 34 -37.30 -3.15 43.91
CA LYS A 34 -36.12 -2.38 43.55
C LYS A 34 -35.53 -3.21 42.43
N VAL A 35 -35.68 -2.73 41.20
CA VAL A 35 -35.01 -3.34 40.05
C VAL A 35 -33.57 -3.44 40.50
N ALA A 36 -33.06 -4.67 40.61
CA ALA A 36 -31.68 -4.89 41.01
C ALA A 36 -30.83 -3.98 40.12
N ALA A 37 -29.83 -3.27 40.64
CA ALA A 37 -29.00 -2.39 39.82
C ALA A 37 -28.09 -3.19 38.85
N TRP A 38 -27.99 -4.50 39.09
CA TRP A 38 -27.17 -5.45 38.35
C TRP A 38 -27.43 -5.58 36.82
N PRO A 39 -28.67 -5.66 36.31
CA PRO A 39 -28.94 -5.74 34.88
C PRO A 39 -28.58 -4.43 34.17
N ILE A 40 -28.72 -3.27 34.82
CA ILE A 40 -28.28 -1.99 34.25
C ILE A 40 -26.76 -1.96 34.13
N ALA A 41 -26.04 -2.42 35.18
CA ALA A 41 -24.58 -2.52 35.13
C ALA A 41 -24.10 -3.48 34.02
N CYS A 42 -24.76 -4.63 33.83
CA CYS A 42 -24.45 -5.56 32.75
C CYS A 42 -24.71 -4.97 31.35
N LEU A 43 -25.81 -4.24 31.17
CA LEU A 43 -26.12 -3.58 29.89
C LEU A 43 -25.10 -2.48 29.55
N VAL A 44 -24.69 -1.69 30.55
CA VAL A 44 -23.65 -0.66 30.36
C VAL A 44 -22.32 -1.32 30.00
N LEU A 45 -21.92 -2.37 30.72
CA LEU A 45 -20.69 -3.11 30.43
C LEU A 45 -20.70 -3.70 29.02
N ALA A 46 -21.80 -4.36 28.64
CA ALA A 46 -21.96 -4.92 27.29
C ALA A 46 -21.91 -3.82 26.22
N GLY A 47 -22.54 -2.67 26.47
CA GLY A 47 -22.50 -1.52 25.58
C GLY A 47 -21.07 -0.97 25.41
N LEU A 48 -20.30 -0.86 26.48
CA LEU A 48 -18.90 -0.43 26.42
C LEU A 48 -18.01 -1.42 25.66
N VAL A 49 -18.24 -2.73 25.84
CA VAL A 49 -17.52 -3.77 25.10
C VAL A 49 -17.84 -3.71 23.61
N VAL A 50 -19.13 -3.57 23.24
CA VAL A 50 -19.54 -3.45 21.83
C VAL A 50 -18.99 -2.18 21.20
N ALA A 51 -19.06 -1.05 21.89
CA ALA A 51 -18.53 0.23 21.40
C ALA A 51 -17.00 0.18 21.23
N GLY A 52 -16.29 -0.42 22.19
CA GLY A 52 -14.85 -0.63 22.09
C GLY A 52 -14.47 -1.56 20.93
N TRP A 53 -15.20 -2.66 20.74
CA TRP A 53 -14.98 -3.58 19.63
C TRP A 53 -15.26 -2.93 18.27
N PHE A 54 -16.37 -2.19 18.15
CA PHE A 54 -16.73 -1.50 16.91
C PHE A 54 -15.77 -0.35 16.59
N GLY A 55 -15.32 0.40 17.61
CA GLY A 55 -14.30 1.44 17.48
C GLY A 55 -12.94 0.87 17.07
N TRP A 56 -12.54 -0.26 17.66
CA TRP A 56 -11.30 -0.96 17.28
C TRP A 56 -11.40 -1.49 15.84
N ASN A 57 -12.50 -2.14 15.48
CA ASN A 57 -12.71 -2.69 14.13
C ASN A 57 -12.74 -1.61 13.04
N TRP A 58 -13.31 -0.44 13.33
CA TRP A 58 -13.27 0.71 12.42
C TRP A 58 -11.86 1.32 12.29
N ALA A 59 -11.10 1.38 13.40
CA ALA A 59 -9.72 1.84 13.38
C ALA A 59 -8.80 0.85 12.64
N ASP A 60 -8.96 -0.46 12.86
CA ASP A 60 -8.21 -1.52 12.17
C ASP A 60 -8.51 -1.50 10.67
N GLY A 61 -9.77 -1.31 10.26
CA GLY A 61 -10.14 -1.22 8.85
C GLY A 61 -9.44 -0.08 8.08
N MET A 62 -9.09 1.02 8.75
CA MET A 62 -8.32 2.12 8.15
C MET A 62 -6.80 1.89 8.14
N VAL A 63 -6.27 1.05 9.04
CA VAL A 63 -4.83 0.77 9.15
C VAL A 63 -4.46 -0.48 8.32
N GLN A 64 -5.27 -1.54 8.36
CA GLN A 64 -5.10 -2.74 7.52
C GLN A 64 -5.28 -2.45 6.03
N SER A 65 -6.20 -1.54 5.64
CA SER A 65 -6.34 -1.15 4.23
C SER A 65 -5.09 -0.49 3.64
N ARG A 66 -4.19 0.05 4.48
CA ARG A 66 -2.89 0.59 4.03
C ARG A 66 -1.76 -0.43 4.10
N ALA A 67 -1.85 -1.44 4.97
CA ALA A 67 -0.84 -2.49 5.11
C ALA A 67 -1.02 -3.62 4.06
N GLU A 68 -2.26 -3.95 3.71
CA GLU A 68 -2.58 -4.98 2.72
C GLU A 68 -2.40 -4.47 1.28
N ALA A 69 -2.71 -3.19 1.01
CA ALA A 69 -2.45 -2.55 -0.29
C ALA A 69 -0.96 -2.49 -0.65
N GLN A 70 -0.07 -2.43 0.36
CA GLN A 70 1.38 -2.38 0.14
C GLN A 70 2.01 -3.74 -0.16
N ALA A 71 1.36 -4.83 0.24
CA ALA A 71 1.77 -6.18 -0.12
C ALA A 71 1.18 -6.62 -1.48
N SER A 72 0.19 -5.89 -2.02
CA SER A 72 -0.50 -6.25 -3.26
C SER A 72 0.05 -5.59 -4.53
N ASP A 73 0.85 -4.54 -4.42
CA ASP A 73 1.18 -3.67 -5.55
C ASP A 73 2.29 -4.23 -6.46
N CYS A 74 3.20 -5.06 -5.93
CA CYS A 74 4.37 -5.54 -6.68
C CYS A 74 4.42 -7.07 -6.75
N GLN A 75 3.33 -7.65 -7.28
CA GLN A 75 3.14 -9.11 -7.41
C GLN A 75 4.26 -9.81 -8.19
N GLU A 76 4.86 -9.12 -9.16
CA GLU A 76 5.92 -9.65 -10.01
C GLU A 76 7.32 -9.31 -9.47
N GLY A 77 7.42 -8.57 -8.36
CA GLY A 77 8.65 -8.25 -7.64
C GLY A 77 9.20 -6.85 -7.93
N ASP A 78 10.43 -6.59 -7.48
CA ASP A 78 11.12 -5.31 -7.69
C ASP A 78 11.93 -5.32 -8.99
N ALA A 79 12.01 -4.16 -9.65
CA ALA A 79 12.84 -3.95 -10.84
C ALA A 79 13.60 -2.61 -10.73
N VAL A 80 14.82 -2.58 -11.28
CA VAL A 80 15.65 -1.36 -11.29
C VAL A 80 15.79 -0.87 -12.73
N LEU A 81 15.28 0.33 -13.02
CA LEU A 81 15.45 1.03 -14.29
C LEU A 81 16.71 1.88 -14.22
N HIS A 82 17.77 1.43 -14.88
CA HIS A 82 19.00 2.23 -15.04
C HIS A 82 18.84 3.19 -16.23
N VAL A 83 19.03 4.49 -15.97
CA VAL A 83 18.95 5.57 -16.95
C VAL A 83 20.26 6.32 -16.97
N VAL A 84 20.90 6.40 -18.14
CA VAL A 84 22.11 7.21 -18.32
C VAL A 84 21.72 8.57 -18.90
N VAL A 85 22.20 9.65 -18.32
CA VAL A 85 21.75 11.01 -18.64
C VAL A 85 22.94 11.93 -18.87
N ALA A 86 22.82 12.80 -19.87
CA ALA A 86 23.77 13.86 -20.11
C ALA A 86 23.88 14.80 -18.88
N PRO A 87 25.10 15.26 -18.50
CA PRO A 87 25.27 16.03 -17.27
C PRO A 87 24.40 17.28 -17.16
N ALA A 88 24.09 17.94 -18.28
CA ALA A 88 23.25 19.14 -18.31
C ALA A 88 21.78 18.88 -17.95
N ALA A 89 21.28 17.65 -18.08
CA ALA A 89 19.93 17.25 -17.68
C ALA A 89 19.91 16.35 -16.42
N ALA A 90 21.07 16.06 -15.83
CA ALA A 90 21.18 15.10 -14.73
C ALA A 90 20.40 15.54 -13.49
N GLU A 91 20.57 16.78 -13.03
CA GLU A 91 19.88 17.28 -11.83
C GLU A 91 18.35 17.16 -11.89
N PRO A 92 17.66 17.71 -12.92
CA PRO A 92 16.20 17.61 -12.98
C PRO A 92 15.71 16.18 -13.13
N VAL A 93 16.41 15.33 -13.91
CA VAL A 93 16.03 13.93 -14.08
C VAL A 93 16.22 13.15 -12.79
N THR A 94 17.29 13.40 -12.02
CA THR A 94 17.51 12.78 -10.71
C THR A 94 16.44 13.20 -9.70
N LYS A 95 16.05 14.48 -9.66
CA LYS A 95 14.94 14.93 -8.80
C LYS A 95 13.63 14.22 -9.15
N SER A 96 13.33 14.10 -10.45
CA SER A 96 12.17 13.34 -10.91
C SER A 96 12.24 11.85 -10.56
N ALA A 97 13.41 11.22 -10.70
CA ALA A 97 13.63 9.82 -10.32
C ALA A 97 13.45 9.60 -8.81
N MET A 98 13.97 10.51 -7.97
CA MET A 98 13.74 10.46 -6.51
C MET A 98 12.25 10.49 -6.20
N ARG A 99 11.50 11.40 -6.83
CA ARG A 99 10.05 11.49 -6.63
C ARG A 99 9.32 10.21 -7.09
N TRP A 100 9.68 9.68 -8.26
CA TRP A 100 9.15 8.41 -8.76
C TRP A 100 9.37 7.26 -7.76
N ASN A 101 10.56 7.20 -7.16
CA ASN A 101 10.96 6.17 -6.20
C ASN A 101 10.22 6.33 -4.86
N GLU A 102 10.03 7.57 -4.39
CA GLU A 102 9.22 7.87 -3.20
C GLU A 102 7.76 7.43 -3.37
N ASP A 103 7.20 7.65 -4.56
CA ASP A 103 5.82 7.31 -4.89
C ASP A 103 5.62 5.79 -5.11
N ARG A 104 6.69 4.98 -5.06
CA ARG A 104 6.69 3.51 -5.27
C ARG A 104 5.90 3.10 -6.51
N THR A 105 6.24 3.72 -7.64
CA THR A 105 5.47 3.54 -8.87
C THR A 105 5.50 2.09 -9.38
N VAL A 106 4.32 1.52 -9.57
CA VAL A 106 4.14 0.18 -10.11
C VAL A 106 4.05 0.23 -11.63
N VAL A 107 4.90 -0.54 -12.31
CA VAL A 107 4.82 -0.76 -13.75
C VAL A 107 4.66 -2.25 -14.01
N HIS A 108 3.49 -2.63 -14.52
CA HIS A 108 3.19 -4.02 -14.88
C HIS A 108 3.44 -5.02 -13.75
N GLY A 109 2.92 -4.73 -12.55
CA GLY A 109 3.09 -5.62 -11.38
C GLY A 109 4.48 -5.60 -10.75
N HIS A 110 5.41 -4.78 -11.26
CA HIS A 110 6.71 -4.56 -10.65
C HIS A 110 6.81 -3.19 -9.97
N CYS A 111 7.45 -3.17 -8.79
CA CYS A 111 7.90 -1.95 -8.16
C CYS A 111 9.17 -1.47 -8.88
N VAL A 112 9.04 -0.42 -9.69
CA VAL A 112 10.19 0.09 -10.44
C VAL A 112 10.90 1.17 -9.65
N THR A 113 12.17 0.95 -9.37
CA THR A 113 13.09 1.97 -8.87
C THR A 113 13.94 2.50 -10.01
N VAL A 114 14.10 3.81 -10.11
CA VAL A 114 14.89 4.47 -11.15
C VAL A 114 16.24 4.87 -10.57
N ASP A 115 17.30 4.40 -11.21
CA ASP A 115 18.69 4.75 -10.92
C ASP A 115 19.24 5.61 -12.06
N VAL A 116 19.74 6.80 -11.73
CA VAL A 116 20.17 7.80 -12.71
C VAL A 116 21.69 7.94 -12.65
N HIS A 117 22.35 7.60 -13.75
CA HIS A 117 23.79 7.77 -13.91
C HIS A 117 24.11 8.93 -14.85
N ALA A 118 24.89 9.91 -14.38
CA ALA A 118 25.30 11.04 -15.20
C ALA A 118 26.62 10.73 -15.92
N ALA A 119 26.60 10.73 -17.26
CA ALA A 119 27.79 10.51 -18.08
C ALA A 119 27.73 11.29 -19.40
N LYS A 120 28.91 11.66 -19.93
CA LYS A 120 29.00 12.40 -21.19
C LYS A 120 28.58 11.54 -22.38
N SER A 121 27.81 12.12 -23.31
CA SER A 121 27.22 11.43 -24.45
C SER A 121 28.24 10.70 -25.33
N ASP A 122 29.45 11.23 -25.48
CA ASP A 122 30.54 10.60 -26.23
C ASP A 122 31.00 9.28 -25.60
N ARG A 123 31.20 9.28 -24.27
CA ARG A 123 31.60 8.08 -23.52
C ARG A 123 30.51 7.03 -23.50
N VAL A 124 29.26 7.46 -23.32
CA VAL A 124 28.09 6.57 -23.34
C VAL A 124 27.93 5.95 -24.73
N LEU A 125 28.03 6.74 -25.79
CA LEU A 125 27.99 6.23 -27.17
C LEU A 125 29.10 5.20 -27.43
N ASP A 126 30.34 5.49 -27.02
CA ASP A 126 31.46 4.55 -27.18
C ASP A 126 31.20 3.25 -26.42
N ALA A 127 30.70 3.30 -25.18
CA ALA A 127 30.38 2.13 -24.39
C ALA A 127 29.21 1.32 -24.98
N LEU A 128 28.12 1.97 -25.39
CA LEU A 128 26.98 1.32 -26.05
C LEU A 128 27.37 0.72 -27.40
N LEU A 129 28.36 1.28 -28.10
CA LEU A 129 28.93 0.70 -29.32
C LEU A 129 29.94 -0.43 -29.07
N GLY A 130 30.24 -0.76 -27.80
CA GLY A 130 31.24 -1.77 -27.44
C GLY A 130 32.68 -1.33 -27.69
N ARG A 131 32.92 -0.03 -27.86
CA ARG A 131 34.25 0.58 -28.15
C ARG A 131 34.87 1.26 -26.91
N GLY A 132 34.15 1.34 -25.81
CA GLY A 132 34.55 2.07 -24.60
C GLY A 132 34.32 1.29 -23.30
N SER A 133 34.64 1.92 -22.17
CA SER A 133 34.43 1.34 -20.84
C SER A 133 32.95 1.36 -20.44
N SER A 134 32.47 0.23 -19.92
CA SER A 134 31.12 0.11 -19.36
C SER A 134 30.91 0.97 -18.12
N ALA A 135 31.97 1.48 -17.47
CA ALA A 135 31.84 2.37 -16.31
C ALA A 135 31.06 3.66 -16.61
N SER A 136 30.98 4.08 -17.87
CA SER A 136 30.15 5.22 -18.29
C SER A 136 28.65 4.93 -18.35
N LEU A 137 28.25 3.67 -18.17
CA LEU A 137 26.86 3.22 -18.15
C LEU A 137 26.30 3.06 -16.73
N GLY A 138 27.13 3.23 -15.69
CA GLY A 138 26.79 2.93 -14.31
C GLY A 138 26.99 1.45 -13.93
N ASP A 139 26.35 1.03 -12.84
CA ASP A 139 26.54 -0.29 -12.23
C ASP A 139 25.70 -1.41 -12.88
N GLY A 140 24.87 -1.08 -13.87
CA GLY A 140 23.95 -2.00 -14.54
C GLY A 140 23.81 -1.74 -16.05
N THR A 141 23.03 -2.58 -16.72
CA THR A 141 22.69 -2.38 -18.14
C THR A 141 21.63 -1.28 -18.23
N PRO A 142 21.91 -0.14 -18.89
CA PRO A 142 20.94 0.92 -19.02
C PRO A 142 19.83 0.50 -19.98
N ALA A 143 18.59 0.66 -19.54
CA ALA A 143 17.41 0.47 -20.38
C ALA A 143 16.93 1.78 -21.01
N ALA A 144 17.51 2.92 -20.61
CA ALA A 144 17.29 4.20 -21.25
C ALA A 144 18.54 5.09 -21.27
N TRP A 145 18.60 5.94 -22.28
CA TRP A 145 19.64 6.94 -22.44
C TRP A 145 19.05 8.29 -22.86
N LEU A 146 19.50 9.35 -22.21
CA LEU A 146 19.13 10.73 -22.47
C LEU A 146 20.39 11.53 -22.85
N PRO A 147 20.83 11.48 -24.13
CA PRO A 147 21.98 12.26 -24.59
C PRO A 147 21.70 13.76 -24.63
N GLU A 148 22.76 14.55 -24.86
CA GLU A 148 22.65 16.00 -25.05
C GLU A 148 21.84 16.37 -26.30
N SER A 149 21.88 15.53 -27.34
CA SER A 149 21.16 15.79 -28.60
C SER A 149 20.74 14.55 -29.38
N ALA A 150 19.74 14.70 -30.25
CA ALA A 150 19.28 13.65 -31.19
C ALA A 150 20.38 13.05 -32.08
N SER A 151 21.38 13.86 -32.46
CA SER A 151 22.49 13.39 -33.28
C SER A 151 23.30 12.24 -32.62
N TRP A 152 23.31 12.17 -31.29
CA TRP A 152 23.95 11.07 -30.56
C TRP A 152 23.15 9.77 -30.66
N ALA A 153 21.82 9.85 -30.57
CA ALA A 153 20.93 8.72 -30.75
C ALA A 153 20.99 8.18 -32.18
N GLU A 154 21.05 9.06 -33.18
CA GLU A 154 21.20 8.69 -34.59
C GLU A 154 22.52 7.94 -34.86
N LYS A 155 23.63 8.40 -34.27
CA LYS A 155 24.92 7.70 -34.36
C LYS A 155 24.87 6.31 -33.73
N LEU A 156 24.17 6.17 -32.60
CA LEU A 156 23.97 4.87 -31.96
C LEU A 156 23.16 3.94 -32.86
N ALA A 157 22.03 4.43 -33.39
CA ALA A 157 21.18 3.67 -34.31
C ALA A 157 21.92 3.24 -35.58
N ALA A 158 22.79 4.10 -36.13
CA ALA A 158 23.61 3.78 -37.28
C ALA A 158 24.70 2.74 -36.99
N GLY A 159 25.32 2.79 -35.80
CA GLY A 159 26.41 1.89 -35.42
C GLY A 159 25.95 0.53 -34.89
N ARG A 160 24.85 0.49 -34.12
CA ARG A 160 24.25 -0.71 -33.53
C ARG A 160 22.72 -0.57 -33.46
N PRO A 161 22.00 -0.79 -34.56
CA PRO A 161 20.54 -0.63 -34.58
C PRO A 161 19.81 -1.54 -33.56
N GLY A 162 20.37 -2.73 -33.27
CA GLY A 162 19.77 -3.69 -32.34
C GLY A 162 19.76 -3.26 -30.86
N VAL A 163 20.45 -2.19 -30.47
CA VAL A 163 20.42 -1.66 -29.09
C VAL A 163 19.47 -0.48 -28.90
N VAL A 164 18.81 -0.04 -29.97
CA VAL A 164 17.83 1.05 -29.93
C VAL A 164 16.43 0.42 -29.90
N GLY A 165 15.74 0.57 -28.76
CA GLY A 165 14.39 0.04 -28.56
C GLY A 165 13.29 0.95 -29.09
N SER A 166 13.53 2.27 -29.11
CA SER A 166 12.63 3.25 -29.73
C SER A 166 13.40 4.42 -30.32
N GLN A 167 12.78 5.14 -31.26
CA GLN A 167 13.28 6.45 -31.67
C GLN A 167 13.28 7.38 -30.44
N GLY A 168 14.32 8.21 -30.35
CA GLY A 168 14.44 9.18 -29.27
C GLY A 168 13.42 10.30 -29.42
N GLU A 169 12.71 10.63 -28.34
CA GLU A 169 11.79 11.77 -28.33
C GLU A 169 12.17 12.72 -27.19
N SER A 170 12.30 14.00 -27.51
CA SER A 170 12.73 15.06 -26.59
C SER A 170 11.86 15.12 -25.34
N VAL A 171 12.52 15.15 -24.18
CA VAL A 171 11.86 15.41 -22.89
C VAL A 171 12.17 16.81 -22.34
N ALA A 172 13.13 17.48 -22.96
CA ALA A 172 13.59 18.81 -22.58
C ALA A 172 14.36 19.47 -23.72
N THR A 173 14.29 20.80 -23.80
CA THR A 173 15.12 21.58 -24.72
C THR A 173 15.86 22.66 -23.94
N GLY A 174 17.14 22.88 -24.24
CA GLY A 174 17.96 23.88 -23.55
C GLY A 174 19.07 24.42 -24.45
N LYS A 175 19.93 25.25 -23.87
CA LYS A 175 21.06 25.86 -24.62
C LYS A 175 22.04 24.82 -25.17
N GLN A 176 22.15 23.68 -24.49
CA GLN A 176 23.10 22.62 -24.80
C GLN A 176 22.54 21.57 -25.77
N GLY A 177 21.22 21.54 -26.03
CA GLY A 177 20.59 20.60 -26.96
C GLY A 177 19.12 20.30 -26.66
N ASP A 178 18.60 19.23 -27.28
CA ASP A 178 17.18 18.84 -27.31
C ASP A 178 16.88 17.54 -26.54
N PHE A 179 17.85 17.04 -25.77
CA PHE A 179 17.70 15.99 -24.76
C PHE A 179 16.64 14.92 -25.05
N PRO A 180 16.80 14.13 -26.13
CA PRO A 180 15.87 13.05 -26.45
C PRO A 180 16.01 11.91 -25.46
N TYR A 181 14.89 11.33 -25.06
CA TYR A 181 14.87 10.11 -24.28
C TYR A 181 14.78 8.91 -25.22
N VAL A 182 15.81 8.07 -25.22
CA VAL A 182 15.92 6.87 -26.05
C VAL A 182 15.76 5.64 -25.16
N ALA A 183 14.74 4.81 -25.41
CA ALA A 183 14.71 3.49 -24.80
C ALA A 183 15.74 2.59 -25.48
N LEU A 184 16.58 1.96 -24.68
CA LEU A 184 17.58 1.01 -25.14
C LEU A 184 16.98 -0.40 -25.18
N ALA A 185 17.61 -1.25 -25.97
CA ALA A 185 17.26 -2.66 -26.14
C ALA A 185 18.53 -3.51 -26.20
N GLY A 186 18.35 -4.83 -26.29
CA GLY A 186 19.44 -5.80 -26.43
C GLY A 186 19.63 -6.65 -25.19
N ASP A 187 20.79 -7.33 -25.12
CA ASP A 187 21.10 -8.26 -24.04
C ASP A 187 21.12 -7.54 -22.69
N GLY A 188 20.27 -8.00 -21.77
CA GLY A 188 20.13 -7.42 -20.43
C GLY A 188 19.04 -6.36 -20.28
N VAL A 189 18.28 -6.03 -21.33
CA VAL A 189 17.08 -5.18 -21.26
C VAL A 189 15.83 -6.00 -21.60
N ASP A 190 15.07 -6.39 -20.58
CA ASP A 190 13.83 -7.15 -20.75
C ASP A 190 12.60 -6.25 -21.05
N ALA A 191 11.44 -6.88 -21.25
CA ALA A 191 10.20 -6.18 -21.56
C ALA A 191 9.69 -5.30 -20.41
N THR A 192 9.95 -5.66 -19.16
CA THR A 192 9.60 -4.86 -17.99
C THR A 192 10.41 -3.57 -17.98
N GLN A 193 11.71 -3.66 -18.25
CA GLN A 193 12.61 -2.52 -18.34
C GLN A 193 12.26 -1.57 -19.49
N GLN A 194 11.90 -2.11 -20.66
CA GLN A 194 11.45 -1.27 -21.78
C GLN A 194 10.16 -0.52 -21.45
N ARG A 195 9.19 -1.19 -20.80
CA ARG A 195 7.94 -0.54 -20.37
C ARG A 195 8.21 0.51 -19.30
N ALA A 196 9.04 0.18 -18.32
CA ALA A 196 9.49 1.11 -17.28
C ALA A 196 10.15 2.36 -17.89
N ALA A 197 11.02 2.19 -18.87
CA ALA A 197 11.65 3.29 -19.60
C ALA A 197 10.62 4.21 -20.27
N GLN A 198 9.63 3.64 -20.96
CA GLN A 198 8.56 4.43 -21.59
C GLN A 198 7.67 5.13 -20.57
N SER A 199 7.30 4.46 -19.47
CA SER A 199 6.53 5.05 -18.39
C SER A 199 7.29 6.18 -17.69
N PHE A 200 8.59 6.01 -17.44
CA PHE A 200 9.41 7.04 -16.84
C PHE A 200 9.59 8.24 -17.78
N ARG A 201 9.75 8.02 -19.09
CA ARG A 201 9.74 9.10 -20.07
C ARG A 201 8.46 9.93 -20.00
N ALA A 202 7.30 9.29 -19.99
CA ALA A 202 6.01 9.97 -19.85
C ALA A 202 5.93 10.74 -18.52
N TYR A 203 6.48 10.18 -17.45
CA TYR A 203 6.56 10.83 -16.15
C TYR A 203 7.43 12.08 -16.16
N LEU A 204 8.59 12.07 -16.84
CA LEU A 204 9.42 13.27 -16.99
C LEU A 204 8.66 14.42 -17.66
N LEU A 205 7.74 14.12 -18.57
CA LEU A 205 6.91 15.10 -19.28
C LEU A 205 5.73 15.62 -18.44
N ALA A 206 5.42 14.99 -17.29
CA ALA A 206 4.30 15.37 -16.45
C ALA A 206 4.46 16.82 -15.94
N PRO A 207 3.36 17.59 -15.79
CA PRO A 207 3.41 18.98 -15.34
C PRO A 207 4.17 19.19 -14.03
N GLU A 208 4.04 18.24 -13.10
CA GLU A 208 4.69 18.28 -11.79
C GLU A 208 6.22 18.23 -11.89
N GLN A 209 6.75 17.51 -12.87
CA GLN A 209 8.20 17.39 -13.08
C GLN A 209 8.79 18.62 -13.78
N ARG A 210 7.97 19.45 -14.44
CA ARG A 210 8.45 20.58 -15.24
C ARG A 210 9.16 21.65 -14.42
N ALA A 211 8.73 21.86 -13.17
CA ALA A 211 9.40 22.80 -12.28
C ALA A 211 10.90 22.51 -12.15
N TYR A 212 11.30 21.24 -12.01
CA TYR A 212 12.71 20.87 -11.89
C TYR A 212 13.51 21.18 -13.17
N PHE A 213 12.90 20.98 -14.34
CA PHE A 213 13.55 21.25 -15.62
C PHE A 213 13.64 22.75 -15.91
N ASP A 214 12.58 23.50 -15.62
CA ASP A 214 12.55 24.95 -15.79
C ASP A 214 13.59 25.63 -14.88
N GLU A 215 13.75 25.16 -13.63
CA GLU A 215 14.82 25.59 -12.71
C GLU A 215 16.23 25.35 -13.28
N ALA A 216 16.42 24.26 -14.02
CA ALA A 216 17.67 23.94 -14.70
C ALA A 216 17.85 24.70 -16.04
N GLY A 217 16.90 25.58 -16.41
CA GLY A 217 16.91 26.30 -17.68
C GLY A 217 16.58 25.42 -18.89
N LEU A 218 15.90 24.30 -18.66
CA LEU A 218 15.42 23.38 -19.67
C LEU A 218 13.90 23.55 -19.84
N SER A 219 13.48 23.94 -21.04
CA SER A 219 12.06 24.09 -21.37
C SER A 219 11.45 22.76 -21.81
N ARG A 220 10.11 22.76 -21.95
CA ARG A 220 9.42 21.71 -22.71
C ARG A 220 10.00 21.59 -24.14
N PRO A 221 9.98 20.38 -24.69
CA PRO A 221 10.34 20.13 -26.08
C PRO A 221 9.43 20.88 -27.06
#